data_AF-A0A2S8HEK8-F1
#
_entry.id   AF-A0A2S8HEK8-F1
#
_cell.length_a   1.000
_cell.length_b   1.000
_cell.length_c   1.000
_cell.angle_alpha   90.00
_cell.angle_beta   90.00
_cell.angle_gamma   90.00
#
_symmetry.space_group_name_H-M   'P 1'
#
loop_
_entity.id
_entity.type
_entity.pdbx_description
1 polymer ?
#
loop_
_entity_poly.entity_id
_entity_poly.type
_entity_poly.pdbx_seq_one_letter_code
_entity_poly.pdbx_strand_id
1 'polypeptide(L)'
;MPYNPFEIKDLDTNRPENMLDEDKNCVAMSFSRVLGINVHTTINFFLQKGWINSAKKLENDIIVESIAEKLCMGKIYSNTPWGELKTSMAKDVDGRYLAVNTGVHGFNESSSTVGHAFCIIKKGGLGVAGNNAEKKNAPYHSQIAHMHKITVWGPVLWCPYFGIAKPLKK
;
A
#
# COMPACT_ATOMS: atom_id res chain seq x y z
N MET A 1 17.08 -5.29 14.61
CA MET A 1 16.15 -4.42 13.85
C MET A 1 16.07 -4.99 12.45
N PRO A 2 14.89 -5.33 11.91
CA PRO A 2 14.79 -5.70 10.52
C PRO A 2 15.12 -4.47 9.68
N TYR A 3 16.13 -4.65 8.84
CA TYR A 3 16.72 -3.69 7.94
C TYR A 3 15.66 -3.20 6.95
N ASN A 4 15.38 -1.90 6.93
CA ASN A 4 14.81 -1.28 5.73
C ASN A 4 16.01 -0.92 4.82
N PRO A 5 16.22 -1.60 3.68
CA PRO A 5 17.35 -1.32 2.80
C PRO A 5 17.32 0.07 2.18
N PHE A 6 16.18 0.74 2.24
CA PHE A 6 15.91 1.91 1.42
C PHE A 6 15.99 3.17 2.27
N GLU A 7 17.17 3.79 2.23
CA GLU A 7 17.29 5.17 2.65
C GLU A 7 16.59 6.04 1.59
N ILE A 8 15.47 6.64 1.98
CA ILE A 8 14.71 7.52 1.11
C ILE A 8 15.29 8.93 1.25
N LYS A 9 16.37 9.20 0.52
CA LYS A 9 17.08 10.49 0.46
C LYS A 9 16.81 11.21 -0.86
N ASP A 10 16.92 12.54 -0.84
CA ASP A 10 16.85 13.40 -2.04
C ASP A 10 15.57 13.20 -2.88
N LEU A 11 14.46 13.09 -2.16
CA LEU A 11 13.15 12.88 -2.78
C LEU A 11 12.64 14.15 -3.45
N ASP A 12 12.33 14.03 -4.73
CA ASP A 12 11.55 15.04 -5.42
C ASP A 12 10.10 15.03 -4.89
N THR A 13 9.63 16.18 -4.43
CA THR A 13 8.26 16.39 -3.92
C THR A 13 7.33 17.04 -4.95
N ASN A 14 7.85 17.44 -6.10
CA ASN A 14 7.07 18.07 -7.16
C ASN A 14 6.05 17.09 -7.75
N ARG A 15 4.97 17.64 -8.30
CA ARG A 15 3.96 16.83 -8.98
C ARG A 15 4.61 16.12 -10.19
N PRO A 16 4.57 14.78 -10.27
CA PRO A 16 5.12 14.05 -11.41
C PRO A 16 4.37 14.38 -12.71
N GLU A 17 5.09 14.43 -13.83
CA GLU A 17 4.47 14.50 -15.16
C GLU A 17 3.62 13.25 -15.43
N ASN A 18 2.49 13.43 -16.13
CA ASN A 18 1.56 12.35 -16.47
C ASN A 18 1.03 11.55 -15.26
N MET A 19 1.00 12.16 -14.08
CA MET A 19 0.32 11.61 -12.91
C MET A 19 -1.16 11.39 -13.25
N LEU A 20 -1.66 10.20 -12.91
CA LEU A 20 -3.08 9.88 -13.03
C LEU A 20 -3.92 10.89 -12.24
N ASP A 21 -5.13 11.15 -12.72
CA ASP A 21 -6.12 11.91 -11.96
C ASP A 21 -6.32 11.30 -10.58
N GLU A 22 -6.66 12.14 -9.60
CA GLU A 22 -6.69 11.77 -8.19
C GLU A 22 -7.59 10.55 -7.94
N ASP A 23 -8.69 10.41 -8.68
CA ASP A 23 -9.63 9.29 -8.62
C ASP A 23 -9.06 7.95 -9.12
N LYS A 24 -8.04 7.97 -9.97
CA LYS A 24 -7.38 6.77 -10.54
C LYS A 24 -6.08 6.40 -9.84
N ASN A 25 -5.60 7.24 -8.93
CA ASN A 25 -4.26 7.09 -8.34
C ASN A 25 -4.22 6.25 -7.05
N CYS A 26 -5.13 5.28 -6.91
CA CYS A 26 -5.34 4.55 -5.66
C CYS A 26 -4.11 3.76 -5.20
N VAL A 27 -3.34 3.24 -6.15
CA VAL A 27 -2.10 2.50 -5.90
C VAL A 27 -1.03 3.41 -5.32
N ALA A 28 -0.77 4.57 -5.92
CA ALA A 28 0.24 5.49 -5.40
C ALA A 28 -0.12 6.00 -4.00
N MET A 29 -1.40 6.34 -3.77
CA MET A 29 -1.85 6.75 -2.43
C MET A 29 -1.66 5.63 -1.40
N SER A 30 -1.96 4.39 -1.77
CA SER A 30 -1.77 3.24 -0.89
C SER A 30 -0.31 3.07 -0.50
N PHE A 31 0.60 3.11 -1.48
CA PHE A 31 2.04 3.09 -1.22
C PHE A 31 2.49 4.30 -0.40
N SER A 32 1.92 5.49 -0.62
CA SER A 32 2.25 6.68 0.16
C SER A 32 1.88 6.50 1.63
N ARG A 33 0.74 5.87 1.92
CA ARG A 33 0.35 5.51 3.30
C ARG A 33 1.28 4.43 3.88
N VAL A 34 1.60 3.39 3.10
CA VAL A 34 2.56 2.34 3.50
C VAL A 34 3.91 2.96 3.88
N LEU A 35 4.46 3.82 3.04
CA LEU A 35 5.77 4.45 3.22
C LEU A 35 5.74 5.63 4.21
N GLY A 36 4.58 6.22 4.46
CA GLY A 36 4.44 7.39 5.34
C GLY A 36 4.90 8.70 4.71
N ILE A 37 4.83 8.82 3.38
CA ILE A 37 5.25 10.00 2.62
C ILE A 37 4.11 10.49 1.71
N ASN A 38 4.27 11.69 1.15
CA ASN A 38 3.29 12.26 0.21
C ASN A 38 3.22 11.42 -1.08
N VAL A 39 2.04 11.38 -1.73
CA VAL A 39 1.80 10.63 -2.96
C VAL A 39 2.73 11.03 -4.12
N HIS A 40 3.03 12.32 -4.30
CA HIS A 40 3.98 12.80 -5.31
C HIS A 40 5.37 12.22 -5.06
N THR A 41 5.82 12.32 -3.81
CA THR A 41 7.09 11.79 -3.33
C THR A 41 7.19 10.28 -3.55
N THR A 42 6.11 9.54 -3.31
CA THR A 42 6.05 8.09 -3.60
C THR A 42 6.24 7.79 -5.09
N ILE A 43 5.56 8.52 -5.97
CA ILE A 43 5.67 8.30 -7.42
C ILE A 43 7.08 8.65 -7.89
N ASN A 44 7.60 9.80 -7.47
CA ASN A 44 8.95 10.24 -7.82
C ASN A 44 10.00 9.27 -7.31
N PHE A 45 9.85 8.72 -6.11
CA PHE A 45 10.72 7.66 -5.61
C PHE A 45 10.74 6.45 -6.55
N PHE A 46 9.59 5.97 -7.01
CA PHE A 46 9.53 4.84 -7.94
C PHE A 46 10.15 5.17 -9.32
N LEU A 47 9.99 6.41 -9.79
CA LEU A 47 10.61 6.90 -11.03
C LEU A 47 12.14 6.99 -10.89
N GLN A 48 12.63 7.63 -9.83
CA GLN A 48 14.07 7.79 -9.53
C GLN A 48 14.77 6.45 -9.35
N LYS A 49 14.09 5.45 -8.79
CA LYS A 49 14.62 4.08 -8.67
C LYS A 49 14.51 3.26 -9.96
N GLY A 50 13.87 3.80 -11.00
CA GLY A 50 13.66 3.10 -12.28
C GLY A 50 12.71 1.91 -12.20
N TRP A 51 11.87 1.84 -11.15
CA TRP A 51 10.90 0.75 -10.98
C TRP A 51 9.69 0.93 -11.89
N ILE A 52 9.37 2.19 -12.19
CA ILE A 52 8.41 2.59 -13.21
C ILE A 52 9.05 3.67 -14.09
N ASN A 53 8.57 3.77 -15.33
CA ASN A 53 8.97 4.84 -16.25
C ASN A 53 7.90 5.93 -16.42
N SER A 54 6.72 5.75 -15.82
CA SER A 54 5.63 6.72 -15.78
C SER A 54 4.65 6.37 -14.66
N ALA A 55 3.95 7.36 -14.10
CA ALA A 55 2.95 7.16 -13.06
C ALA A 55 1.80 6.23 -13.50
N LYS A 56 1.45 6.26 -14.79
CA LYS A 56 0.41 5.41 -15.39
C LYS A 56 0.68 3.91 -15.20
N LYS A 57 1.95 3.49 -15.08
CA LYS A 57 2.29 2.07 -14.86
C LYS A 57 1.72 1.50 -13.57
N LEU A 58 1.33 2.34 -12.62
CA LEU A 58 0.70 1.92 -11.37
C LEU A 58 -0.72 1.36 -11.55
N GLU A 59 -1.33 1.47 -12.74
CA GLU A 59 -2.60 0.78 -13.06
C GLU A 59 -2.41 -0.73 -13.31
N ASN A 60 -1.17 -1.22 -13.42
CA ASN A 60 -0.88 -2.61 -13.75
C ASN A 60 -0.52 -3.41 -12.48
N ASP A 61 -1.33 -4.42 -12.17
CA ASP A 61 -1.17 -5.29 -11.00
C ASP A 61 0.22 -5.96 -10.90
N ILE A 62 0.84 -6.33 -12.04
CA ILE A 62 2.19 -6.90 -12.06
C ILE A 62 3.22 -5.87 -11.57
N ILE A 63 3.03 -4.60 -11.93
CA ILE A 63 3.90 -3.51 -11.45
C ILE A 63 3.70 -3.30 -9.95
N VAL A 64 2.46 -3.36 -9.46
CA VAL A 64 2.14 -3.24 -8.02
C VAL A 64 2.85 -4.33 -7.22
N GLU A 65 2.72 -5.58 -7.64
CA GLU A 65 3.38 -6.71 -7.00
C GLU A 65 4.91 -6.56 -7.04
N SER A 66 5.46 -6.19 -8.20
CA SER A 66 6.90 -5.99 -8.36
C SER A 66 7.47 -4.87 -7.49
N ILE A 67 6.70 -3.80 -7.25
CA ILE A 67 7.08 -2.73 -6.31
C ILE A 67 7.05 -3.24 -4.87
N ALA A 68 6.03 -4.00 -4.48
CA ALA A 68 5.94 -4.59 -3.14
C ALA A 68 7.15 -5.50 -2.84
N GLU A 69 7.51 -6.37 -3.80
CA GLU A 69 8.71 -7.21 -3.70
C GLU A 69 10.00 -6.39 -3.58
N LYS A 70 10.14 -5.33 -4.39
CA LYS A 70 11.29 -4.42 -4.31
C LYS A 70 11.37 -3.69 -2.99
N LEU A 71 10.25 -3.45 -2.32
CA LEU A 71 10.19 -2.91 -0.95
C LEU A 71 10.42 -3.99 0.13
N CYS A 72 10.80 -5.20 -0.27
CA CYS A 72 10.96 -6.36 0.61
C CYS A 72 9.67 -6.74 1.35
N MET A 73 8.51 -6.45 0.77
CA MET A 73 7.20 -6.82 1.32
C MET A 73 6.78 -8.17 0.74
N GLY A 74 6.90 -9.24 1.53
CA GLY A 74 6.41 -10.56 1.15
C GLY A 74 4.88 -10.59 1.01
N LYS A 75 4.37 -11.34 0.03
CA LYS A 75 2.93 -11.65 -0.07
C LYS A 75 2.56 -12.61 1.04
N ILE A 76 1.69 -12.18 1.95
CA ILE A 76 1.33 -12.91 3.17
C ILE A 76 -0.08 -13.51 3.11
N TYR A 77 -0.98 -12.88 2.36
CA TYR A 77 -2.32 -13.38 2.07
C TYR A 77 -2.61 -13.18 0.59
N SER A 78 -3.29 -14.16 0.00
CA SER A 78 -3.62 -14.16 -1.42
C SER A 78 -5.08 -14.55 -1.59
N ASN A 79 -5.86 -13.66 -2.21
CA ASN A 79 -7.28 -13.89 -2.50
C ASN A 79 -8.12 -14.27 -1.27
N THR A 80 -7.73 -13.79 -0.09
CA THR A 80 -8.38 -14.15 1.18
C THR A 80 -9.61 -13.27 1.40
N PRO A 81 -10.79 -13.84 1.75
CA PRO A 81 -11.97 -13.05 2.08
C PRO A 81 -11.72 -12.07 3.23
N TRP A 82 -12.22 -10.83 3.10
CA TRP A 82 -12.00 -9.77 4.09
C TRP A 82 -12.41 -10.17 5.52
N GLY A 83 -13.48 -10.94 5.66
CA GLY A 83 -13.93 -11.46 6.95
C GLY A 83 -12.91 -12.34 7.66
N GLU A 84 -12.33 -13.28 6.92
CA GLU A 84 -11.29 -14.18 7.39
C GLU A 84 -9.98 -13.41 7.63
N LEU A 85 -9.61 -12.55 6.69
CA LEU A 85 -8.37 -11.78 6.74
C LEU A 85 -8.26 -10.95 8.02
N LYS A 86 -9.35 -10.30 8.47
CA LYS A 86 -9.35 -9.53 9.72
C LYS A 86 -8.99 -10.38 10.95
N THR A 87 -9.47 -11.62 10.98
CA THR A 87 -9.20 -12.54 12.08
C THR A 87 -7.77 -13.05 12.04
N SER A 88 -7.27 -13.38 10.85
CA SER A 88 -5.90 -13.84 10.64
C SER A 88 -4.87 -12.74 10.97
N MET A 89 -5.08 -11.54 10.43
CA MET A 89 -4.18 -10.39 10.63
C MET A 89 -4.16 -9.84 12.06
N ALA A 90 -5.13 -10.21 12.91
CA ALA A 90 -5.09 -9.84 14.32
C ALA A 90 -3.82 -10.37 15.03
N LYS A 91 -3.28 -11.51 14.54
CA LYS A 91 -2.08 -12.18 15.06
C LYS A 91 -0.79 -11.72 14.40
N ASP A 92 -0.88 -10.96 13.31
CA ASP A 92 0.29 -10.46 12.61
C ASP A 92 0.97 -9.32 13.39
N VAL A 93 2.25 -9.15 13.08
CA VAL A 93 3.10 -8.10 13.65
C VAL A 93 2.55 -6.70 13.35
N ASP A 94 2.82 -5.75 14.22
CA ASP A 94 2.41 -4.37 13.99
C ASP A 94 3.23 -3.73 12.84
N GLY A 95 2.56 -3.00 11.97
CA GLY A 95 3.16 -2.44 10.76
C GLY A 95 2.14 -1.92 9.75
N ARG A 96 2.62 -1.56 8.57
CA ARG A 96 1.78 -1.14 7.44
C ARG A 96 1.89 -2.12 6.31
N TYR A 97 0.75 -2.44 5.71
CA TYR A 97 0.63 -3.44 4.67
C TYR A 97 -0.03 -2.83 3.45
N LEU A 98 0.46 -3.23 2.29
CA LEU A 98 -0.20 -2.97 1.03
C LEU A 98 -1.29 -4.04 0.87
N ALA A 99 -2.49 -3.63 0.49
CA ALA A 99 -3.58 -4.54 0.19
C ALA A 99 -4.25 -4.17 -1.12
N VAL A 100 -4.71 -5.17 -1.87
CA VAL A 100 -5.52 -4.98 -3.07
C VAL A 100 -6.81 -5.78 -2.92
N ASN A 101 -7.94 -5.09 -3.08
CA ASN A 101 -9.28 -5.65 -3.10
C ASN A 101 -9.75 -5.84 -4.54
N THR A 102 -10.03 -7.06 -4.96
CA THR A 102 -10.52 -7.40 -6.31
C THR A 102 -12.01 -7.79 -6.33
N GLY A 103 -12.76 -7.41 -5.29
CA GLY A 103 -14.17 -7.77 -5.16
C GLY A 103 -14.31 -9.28 -5.00
N VAL A 104 -15.14 -9.92 -5.83
CA VAL A 104 -15.36 -11.38 -5.78
C VAL A 104 -14.32 -12.18 -6.58
N HIS A 105 -13.48 -11.49 -7.36
CA HIS A 105 -12.48 -12.07 -8.24
C HIS A 105 -11.14 -12.22 -7.53
N GLY A 106 -10.32 -13.16 -7.99
CA GLY A 106 -8.92 -13.26 -7.59
C GLY A 106 -8.06 -12.15 -8.19
N PHE A 107 -7.02 -11.77 -7.48
CA PHE A 107 -5.93 -10.93 -7.97
C PHE A 107 -5.27 -11.58 -9.17
N ASN A 108 -5.10 -10.83 -10.27
CA ASN A 108 -4.61 -11.32 -11.55
C ASN A 108 -5.43 -12.47 -12.17
N GLU A 109 -6.71 -12.67 -11.78
CA GLU A 109 -7.54 -13.74 -12.36
C GLU A 109 -7.87 -13.47 -13.85
N SER A 110 -8.06 -12.21 -14.23
CA SER A 110 -8.36 -11.82 -15.61
C SER A 110 -7.94 -10.37 -15.90
N SER A 111 -7.80 -10.02 -17.19
CA SER A 111 -7.49 -8.66 -17.62
C SER A 111 -8.62 -7.64 -17.39
N SER A 112 -9.84 -8.09 -17.10
CA SER A 112 -10.99 -7.24 -16.76
C SER A 112 -11.22 -7.10 -15.26
N THR A 113 -10.43 -7.79 -14.42
CA THR A 113 -10.52 -7.65 -12.97
C THR A 113 -10.06 -6.26 -12.56
N VAL A 114 -10.96 -5.46 -11.99
CA VAL A 114 -10.62 -4.13 -11.46
C VAL A 114 -10.35 -4.24 -9.97
N GLY A 115 -9.10 -4.03 -9.58
CA GLY A 115 -8.67 -3.96 -8.18
C GLY A 115 -8.77 -2.55 -7.59
N HIS A 116 -8.88 -2.46 -6.27
CA HIS A 116 -8.67 -1.23 -5.50
C HIS A 116 -7.57 -1.46 -4.46
N ALA A 117 -6.47 -0.74 -4.61
CA ALA A 117 -5.39 -0.77 -3.64
C ALA A 117 -5.71 0.09 -2.41
N PHE A 118 -5.32 -0.35 -1.22
CA PHE A 118 -5.44 0.39 0.03
C PHE A 118 -4.32 0.00 1.00
N CYS A 119 -4.20 0.73 2.11
CA CYS A 119 -3.23 0.41 3.16
C CYS A 119 -3.95 -0.16 4.39
N ILE A 120 -3.46 -1.29 4.91
CA ILE A 120 -3.85 -1.80 6.22
C ILE A 120 -2.81 -1.35 7.23
N ILE A 121 -3.26 -0.81 8.37
CA ILE A 121 -2.40 -0.36 9.47
C ILE A 121 -2.70 -1.25 10.68
N LYS A 122 -1.71 -2.01 11.13
CA LYS A 122 -1.79 -2.88 12.31
C LYS A 122 -1.00 -2.24 13.45
N LYS A 123 -1.68 -1.89 14.54
CA LYS A 123 -1.10 -1.33 15.77
C LYS A 123 -1.94 -1.70 16.98
N GLY A 124 -1.80 -2.91 17.50
CA GLY A 124 -2.71 -3.47 18.52
C GLY A 124 -4.15 -3.75 18.03
N GLY A 125 -4.60 -3.07 16.97
CA GLY A 125 -5.82 -3.34 16.20
C GLY A 125 -5.60 -3.10 14.70
N LEU A 126 -6.63 -3.38 13.89
CA LEU A 126 -6.60 -3.25 12.43
C LEU A 126 -7.34 -1.98 12.00
N GLY A 127 -6.61 -1.06 11.38
CA GLY A 127 -7.14 0.08 10.66
C GLY A 127 -7.00 -0.10 9.15
N VAL A 128 -7.91 0.49 8.40
CA VAL A 128 -7.81 0.62 6.95
C VAL A 128 -7.67 2.10 6.63
N ALA A 129 -6.54 2.47 6.04
CA ALA A 129 -6.38 3.76 5.39
C ALA A 129 -6.76 3.57 3.93
N GLY A 130 -7.92 4.10 3.56
CA GLY A 130 -8.42 4.03 2.21
C GLY A 130 -7.60 4.92 1.26
N ASN A 131 -7.96 4.80 -0.01
CA ASN A 131 -7.46 5.62 -1.09
C ASN A 131 -8.49 6.74 -1.40
N ASN A 132 -8.43 7.28 -2.61
CA ASN A 132 -9.32 8.23 -3.28
C ASN A 132 -10.84 7.89 -3.18
N ALA A 133 -11.21 6.67 -2.80
CA ALA A 133 -12.58 6.26 -2.48
C ALA A 133 -13.02 6.65 -1.05
N GLU A 134 -12.15 7.24 -0.22
CA GLU A 134 -12.52 7.86 1.04
C GLU A 134 -13.37 9.11 0.79
N LYS A 135 -14.70 8.92 0.81
CA LYS A 135 -15.64 10.02 0.94
C LYS A 135 -15.92 10.21 2.43
N LYS A 136 -16.02 11.46 2.90
CA LYS A 136 -16.33 11.78 4.31
C LYS A 136 -17.55 11.02 4.84
N ASN A 137 -18.54 10.77 3.98
CA ASN A 137 -19.79 10.08 4.31
C ASN A 137 -19.83 8.60 3.90
N ALA A 138 -18.78 8.10 3.24
CA ALA A 138 -18.64 6.71 2.83
C ALA A 138 -17.13 6.36 2.82
N PRO A 139 -16.51 6.21 4.00
CA PRO A 139 -15.09 5.89 4.07
C PRO A 139 -14.85 4.50 3.45
N TYR A 140 -13.70 4.31 2.78
CA TYR A 140 -13.47 3.08 2.02
C TYR A 140 -13.59 1.81 2.87
N HIS A 141 -13.14 1.85 4.13
CA HIS A 141 -13.21 0.71 5.05
C HIS A 141 -14.65 0.21 5.29
N SER A 142 -15.66 1.08 5.20
CA SER A 142 -17.06 0.69 5.39
C SER A 142 -17.68 0.10 4.11
N GLN A 143 -16.96 0.12 3.00
CA GLN A 143 -17.41 -0.38 1.69
C GLN A 143 -16.83 -1.77 1.35
N ILE A 144 -15.90 -2.29 2.16
CA ILE A 144 -15.28 -3.61 1.90
C ILE A 144 -16.21 -4.71 2.42
N ALA A 145 -16.87 -5.44 1.52
CA ALA A 145 -17.75 -6.54 1.89
C ALA A 145 -16.97 -7.75 2.44
N HIS A 146 -17.61 -8.54 3.30
CA HIS A 146 -16.99 -9.69 3.97
C HIS A 146 -16.41 -10.74 2.99
N MET A 147 -17.05 -10.89 1.83
CA MET A 147 -16.67 -11.83 0.78
C MET A 147 -15.62 -11.28 -0.21
N HIS A 148 -15.24 -10.01 -0.09
CA HIS A 148 -14.24 -9.44 -0.98
C HIS A 148 -12.89 -10.13 -0.78
N LYS A 149 -12.28 -10.56 -1.87
CA LYS A 149 -10.96 -11.20 -1.93
C LYS A 149 -9.89 -10.12 -1.88
N ILE A 150 -9.02 -10.24 -0.88
CA ILE A 150 -7.95 -9.30 -0.61
C ILE A 150 -6.61 -10.04 -0.72
N THR A 151 -5.68 -9.45 -1.45
CA THR A 151 -4.26 -9.86 -1.46
C THR A 151 -3.44 -8.84 -0.70
N VAL A 152 -2.54 -9.30 0.17
CA VAL A 152 -1.81 -8.45 1.12
C VAL A 152 -0.31 -8.73 1.06
N TRP A 153 0.47 -7.66 1.05
CA TRP A 153 1.93 -7.68 1.17
C TRP A 153 2.39 -6.89 2.39
N GLY A 154 3.45 -7.34 3.04
CA GLY A 154 4.10 -6.61 4.11
C GLY A 154 4.52 -7.51 5.29
N PRO A 155 4.68 -6.93 6.48
CA PRO A 155 4.62 -5.49 6.75
C PRO A 155 5.83 -4.74 6.16
N VAL A 156 5.66 -3.45 5.90
CA VAL A 156 6.76 -2.49 6.13
C VAL A 156 6.78 -2.22 7.62
N LEU A 157 7.83 -2.72 8.29
CA LEU A 157 8.04 -2.48 9.70
C LEU A 157 8.43 -1.01 9.87
N TRP A 158 7.53 -0.23 10.45
CA TRP A 158 7.64 1.18 10.82
C TRP A 158 8.94 1.84 10.34
N CYS A 159 8.93 2.34 9.09
CA CYS A 159 9.96 3.26 8.64
C CYS A 159 9.95 4.48 9.58
N PRO A 160 11.04 4.77 10.31
CA PRO A 160 11.09 5.89 11.24
C PRO A 160 11.27 7.23 10.52
N TYR A 161 10.91 7.35 9.26
CA TYR A 161 10.94 8.63 8.54
C TYR A 161 9.62 9.38 8.74
N PHE A 162 9.34 9.69 10.02
CA PHE A 162 8.62 10.85 10.58
C PHE A 162 8.07 10.53 11.99
N GLY A 163 8.90 9.91 12.82
CA GLY A 163 8.61 9.70 14.24
C GLY A 163 9.87 9.27 14.97
N ILE A 164 10.76 10.23 15.24
CA ILE A 164 11.91 10.01 16.12
C ILE A 164 11.38 9.62 17.50
N ALA A 165 11.51 8.35 17.90
CA ALA A 165 11.74 8.04 19.30
C ALA A 165 13.26 8.17 19.52
N LYS A 166 13.65 9.14 20.37
CA LYS A 166 15.04 9.38 20.78
C LYS A 166 15.77 8.06 21.03
N PRO A 167 17.05 7.91 20.64
CA PRO A 167 17.87 6.87 21.21
C PRO A 167 17.93 7.08 22.72
N LEU A 168 17.57 6.05 23.48
CA LEU A 168 17.90 5.97 24.90
C LEU A 168 19.42 6.14 24.98
N LYS A 169 19.86 7.25 25.57
CA LYS A 169 21.26 7.43 25.95
C LYS A 169 21.63 6.28 26.88
N LYS A 170 22.77 5.66 26.60
CA LYS A 170 23.47 4.76 27.52
C LYS A 170 23.73 5.45 28.85
#